data_AF-A0A1H8Q4C8-F1
#
_entry.id   AF-A0A1H8Q4C8-F1
#
_cell.length_a   1.000
_cell.length_b   1.000
_cell.length_c   1.000
_cell.angle_alpha   90.00
_cell.angle_beta   90.00
_cell.angle_gamma   90.00
#
_symmetry.space_group_name_H-M   'P 1'
#
loop_
_entity.id
_entity.type
_entity.pdbx_description
1 polymer ?
#
loop_
_entity_poly.entity_id
_entity_poly.type
_entity_poly.pdbx_seq_one_letter_code
_entity_poly.pdbx_strand_id
1 'polypeptide(L)'
;MEKTLKSAKSTWMLIPGLLAIFYNLWLPVELNRGVVFGITESLGALTIIAFQVKSSKIKREPWPKLRNWGLVFLLLFCLTFIAYIIMFEMQNINISKYDTSILLPFKMNSDLRYMIAKTGNANNAILTYGPEEIRKSINESKFDIALTEIIFMVTYSLIFEFLTLSFCFFSVKDNK
;
A
#
# COMPACT_ATOMS: atom_id res chain seq x y z
N MET A 1 -36.55 0.27 -0.11
CA MET A 1 -35.48 0.51 0.88
C MET A 1 -34.34 -0.51 0.79
N GLU A 2 -34.59 -1.79 0.52
CA GLU A 2 -33.50 -2.78 0.43
C GLU A 2 -32.49 -2.53 -0.71
N LYS A 3 -32.93 -2.03 -1.87
CA LYS A 3 -32.02 -1.69 -2.99
C LYS A 3 -31.09 -0.52 -2.65
N THR A 4 -31.59 0.51 -1.95
CA THR A 4 -30.77 1.64 -1.52
C THR A 4 -29.80 1.25 -0.39
N LEU A 5 -30.20 0.36 0.51
CA LEU A 5 -29.29 -0.20 1.53
C LEU A 5 -28.25 -1.17 0.96
N LYS A 6 -28.60 -1.99 -0.03
CA LYS A 6 -27.62 -2.84 -0.76
C LYS A 6 -26.64 -2.00 -1.57
N SER A 7 -27.13 -0.95 -2.23
CA SER A 7 -26.28 0.01 -2.93
C SER A 7 -25.36 0.73 -1.94
N ALA A 8 -25.88 1.17 -0.80
CA ALA A 8 -25.07 1.76 0.26
C ALA A 8 -24.00 0.78 0.74
N LYS A 9 -24.31 -0.47 1.06
CA LYS A 9 -23.29 -1.47 1.47
C LYS A 9 -22.18 -1.66 0.44
N SER A 10 -22.52 -1.64 -0.84
CA SER A 10 -21.54 -1.67 -1.93
C SER A 10 -20.71 -0.38 -2.00
N THR A 11 -21.30 0.78 -1.72
CA THR A 11 -20.58 2.06 -1.63
C THR A 11 -19.67 2.10 -0.39
N TRP A 12 -20.10 1.57 0.76
CA TRP A 12 -19.31 1.51 1.99
C TRP A 12 -18.12 0.54 1.88
N MET A 13 -18.18 -0.47 1.01
CA MET A 13 -17.03 -1.30 0.64
C MET A 13 -15.97 -0.55 -0.19
N LEU A 14 -16.37 0.52 -0.90
CA LEU A 14 -15.46 1.38 -1.67
C LEU A 14 -14.86 2.51 -0.82
N ILE A 15 -15.46 2.82 0.33
CA ILE A 15 -15.04 3.92 1.22
C ILE A 15 -13.58 3.79 1.70
N PRO A 16 -13.05 2.61 2.08
CA PRO A 16 -11.65 2.53 2.49
C PRO A 16 -10.66 2.79 1.35
N GLY A 17 -10.97 2.32 0.14
CA GLY A 17 -10.20 2.65 -1.07
C GLY A 17 -10.27 4.15 -1.39
N LEU A 18 -11.46 4.75 -1.30
CA LEU A 18 -11.67 6.18 -1.53
C LEU A 18 -11.06 7.09 -0.44
N LEU A 19 -11.11 6.70 0.84
CA LEU A 19 -10.47 7.45 1.92
C LEU A 19 -8.96 7.46 1.78
N ALA A 20 -8.36 6.35 1.35
CA ALA A 20 -6.94 6.34 1.03
C ALA A 20 -6.56 7.23 -0.17
N ILE A 21 -7.44 7.32 -1.17
CA ILE A 21 -7.32 8.22 -2.32
C ILE A 21 -7.33 9.70 -1.89
N PHE A 22 -8.23 10.08 -0.97
CA PHE A 22 -8.33 11.47 -0.51
C PHE A 22 -7.24 11.88 0.47
N TYR A 23 -6.75 10.96 1.31
CA TYR A 23 -5.80 11.29 2.38
C TYR A 23 -4.33 11.27 1.96
N ASN A 24 -4.01 11.17 0.66
CA ASN A 24 -2.63 11.29 0.18
C ASN A 24 -1.72 10.30 0.95
N LEU A 25 -2.19 9.05 1.14
CA LEU A 25 -1.57 8.08 2.04
C LEU A 25 -0.15 7.74 1.56
N TRP A 26 0.80 8.57 1.98
CA TRP A 26 2.24 8.34 2.06
C TRP A 26 2.77 7.49 0.91
N LEU A 27 2.44 7.83 -0.34
CA LEU A 27 3.08 7.24 -1.52
C LEU A 27 4.38 8.00 -1.75
N PRO A 28 5.52 7.31 -1.96
CA PRO A 28 6.75 7.97 -2.37
C PRO A 28 6.49 8.87 -3.58
N VAL A 29 6.98 10.12 -3.54
CA VAL A 29 6.71 11.13 -4.58
C VAL A 29 7.18 10.69 -5.96
N GLU A 30 8.14 9.76 -6.00
CA GLU A 30 8.74 9.21 -7.23
C GLU A 30 7.86 8.17 -7.92
N LEU A 31 6.89 7.56 -7.22
CA LEU A 31 5.94 6.65 -7.84
C LEU A 31 4.86 7.42 -8.61
N ASN A 32 4.62 7.01 -9.87
CA ASN A 32 3.49 7.54 -10.64
C ASN A 32 2.18 7.12 -9.97
N ARG A 33 1.57 8.08 -9.26
CA ARG A 33 0.31 7.90 -8.53
C ARG A 33 -0.77 7.26 -9.40
N GLY A 34 -0.91 7.70 -10.65
CA GLY A 34 -1.91 7.16 -11.57
C GLY A 34 -1.74 5.66 -11.84
N VAL A 35 -0.49 5.19 -11.93
CA VAL A 35 -0.19 3.76 -12.12
C VAL A 35 -0.52 2.97 -10.86
N VAL A 36 -0.08 3.45 -9.69
CA VAL A 36 -0.36 2.78 -8.41
C VAL A 36 -1.86 2.69 -8.15
N PHE A 37 -2.60 3.77 -8.42
CA PHE A 37 -4.06 3.79 -8.31
C PHE A 37 -4.71 2.82 -9.29
N GLY A 38 -4.32 2.86 -10.58
CA GLY A 38 -4.87 1.97 -11.59
C GLY A 38 -4.67 0.49 -11.25
N ILE A 39 -3.49 0.12 -10.72
CA ILE A 39 -3.20 -1.25 -10.28
C ILE A 39 -4.08 -1.61 -9.08
N THR A 40 -4.12 -0.76 -8.05
CA THR A 40 -4.85 -1.04 -6.80
C THR A 40 -6.35 -1.17 -7.05
N GLU A 41 -6.93 -0.27 -7.86
CA GLU A 41 -8.35 -0.31 -8.23
C GLU A 41 -8.68 -1.53 -9.08
N SER A 42 -7.82 -1.87 -10.06
CA SER A 42 -8.01 -3.05 -10.91
C SER A 42 -7.97 -4.34 -10.10
N LEU A 43 -7.04 -4.45 -9.13
CA LEU A 43 -6.96 -5.59 -8.23
C LEU A 43 -8.20 -5.69 -7.34
N GLY A 44 -8.59 -4.59 -6.69
CA GLY A 44 -9.78 -4.58 -5.84
C GLY A 44 -11.06 -4.93 -6.59
N ALA A 45 -11.24 -4.41 -7.81
CA ALA A 45 -12.35 -4.75 -8.69
C ALA A 45 -12.32 -6.24 -9.07
N LEU A 46 -11.17 -6.78 -9.44
CA LEU A 46 -10.99 -8.20 -9.77
C LEU A 46 -11.33 -9.09 -8.56
N THR A 47 -10.90 -8.72 -7.36
CA THR A 47 -11.19 -9.44 -6.12
C THR A 47 -12.68 -9.46 -5.81
N ILE A 48 -13.37 -8.32 -5.95
CA ILE A 48 -14.83 -8.25 -5.78
C ILE A 48 -15.53 -9.15 -6.81
N ILE A 49 -15.14 -9.10 -8.09
CA ILE A 49 -15.72 -9.95 -9.14
C ILE A 49 -15.48 -11.43 -8.83
N ALA A 50 -14.25 -11.82 -8.45
CA ALA A 50 -13.93 -13.19 -8.10
C ALA A 50 -14.76 -13.69 -6.91
N PHE A 51 -14.96 -12.84 -5.90
CA PHE A 51 -15.80 -13.13 -4.74
C PHE A 51 -17.28 -13.30 -5.15
N GLN A 52 -17.80 -12.44 -6.04
CA GLN A 52 -19.16 -12.55 -6.56
C GLN A 52 -19.38 -13.82 -7.37
N VAL A 53 -18.44 -14.20 -8.25
CA VAL A 53 -18.51 -15.44 -9.05
C VAL A 53 -18.56 -16.67 -8.14
N LYS A 54 -17.85 -16.64 -7.00
CA LYS A 54 -17.85 -17.74 -6.01
C LYS A 54 -18.92 -17.57 -4.92
N SER A 55 -19.77 -16.56 -4.98
CA SER A 55 -20.70 -16.21 -3.90
C SER A 55 -21.65 -17.35 -3.53
N SER A 56 -22.08 -18.18 -4.47
CA SER A 56 -22.95 -19.34 -4.22
C SER A 56 -22.28 -20.42 -3.37
N LYS A 57 -20.97 -20.62 -3.51
CA LYS A 57 -20.17 -21.52 -2.66
C LYS A 57 -19.93 -20.89 -1.30
N ILE A 58 -19.56 -19.62 -1.26
CA ILE A 58 -19.23 -18.90 -0.02
C ILE A 58 -20.46 -18.78 0.89
N LYS A 59 -21.65 -18.53 0.33
CA LYS A 59 -22.92 -18.44 1.09
C LYS A 59 -23.34 -19.76 1.75
N ARG A 60 -22.81 -20.91 1.31
CA ARG A 60 -23.09 -22.23 1.92
C ARG A 60 -22.24 -22.49 3.17
N GLU A 61 -21.17 -21.73 3.36
CA GLU A 61 -20.28 -21.90 4.50
C GLU A 61 -20.94 -21.37 5.79
N PRO A 62 -20.65 -21.99 6.95
CA PRO A 62 -21.21 -21.56 8.22
C PRO A 62 -20.68 -20.18 8.61
N TRP A 63 -21.56 -19.32 9.14
CA TRP A 63 -21.23 -17.95 9.51
C TRP A 63 -19.98 -17.81 10.42
N PRO A 64 -19.76 -18.66 11.45
CA PRO A 64 -18.54 -18.60 12.26
C PRO A 64 -17.25 -18.73 11.43
N LYS A 65 -17.24 -19.56 10.38
CA LYS A 65 -16.08 -19.74 9.50
C LYS A 65 -15.82 -18.49 8.65
N LEU A 66 -16.88 -17.92 8.07
CA LEU A 66 -16.78 -16.67 7.28
C LEU A 66 -16.29 -15.50 8.15
N ARG A 67 -16.82 -15.38 9.38
CA ARG A 67 -16.37 -14.38 10.35
C ARG A 67 -14.89 -14.54 10.68
N ASN A 68 -14.43 -15.77 10.90
CA ASN A 68 -13.01 -16.03 11.19
C ASN A 68 -12.11 -15.63 10.01
N TRP A 69 -12.50 -15.93 8.78
CA TRP A 69 -11.77 -15.44 7.59
C TRP A 69 -11.73 -13.92 7.51
N GLY A 70 -12.87 -13.25 7.74
CA GLY A 70 -12.93 -11.79 7.79
C GLY A 70 -11.98 -11.19 8.83
N LEU A 71 -11.90 -11.79 10.03
CA LEU A 71 -10.97 -11.40 11.09
C LEU A 71 -9.50 -11.66 10.73
N VAL A 72 -9.19 -12.80 10.08
CA VAL A 72 -7.83 -13.10 9.60
C VAL A 72 -7.37 -12.05 8.60
N PHE A 73 -8.21 -11.69 7.62
CA PHE A 73 -7.88 -10.65 6.65
C PHE A 73 -7.78 -9.26 7.29
N LEU A 74 -8.58 -8.96 8.31
CA LEU A 74 -8.45 -7.72 9.07
C LEU A 74 -7.10 -7.65 9.83
N LEU A 75 -6.66 -8.77 10.42
CA LEU A 75 -5.36 -8.84 11.08
C LEU A 75 -4.22 -8.69 10.08
N LEU A 76 -4.31 -9.35 8.92
CA LEU A 76 -3.32 -9.21 7.84
C LEU A 76 -3.25 -7.76 7.34
N PHE A 77 -4.39 -7.09 7.16
CA PHE A 77 -4.44 -5.67 6.86
C PHE A 77 -3.65 -4.85 7.89
N CYS A 78 -3.92 -5.02 9.19
CA CYS A 78 -3.21 -4.28 10.24
C CYS A 78 -1.69 -4.54 10.20
N LEU A 79 -1.27 -5.80 10.04
CA LEU A 79 0.14 -6.17 9.97
C LEU A 79 0.84 -5.56 8.74
N THR A 80 0.21 -5.65 7.56
CA THR A 80 0.76 -5.08 6.34
C THR A 80 0.78 -3.56 6.38
N PHE A 81 -0.23 -2.92 6.98
CA PHE A 81 -0.27 -1.48 7.15
C PHE A 81 0.84 -0.97 8.08
N ILE A 82 1.07 -1.65 9.20
CA ILE A 82 2.19 -1.32 10.10
C ILE A 82 3.54 -1.53 9.38
N ALA A 83 3.72 -2.64 8.67
CA ALA A 83 4.93 -2.89 7.90
C ALA A 83 5.17 -1.80 6.86
N TYR A 84 4.12 -1.36 6.16
CA TYR A 84 4.17 -0.26 5.20
C TYR A 84 4.61 1.06 5.86
N ILE A 85 4.06 1.41 7.02
CA ILE A 85 4.47 2.63 7.75
C ILE A 85 5.96 2.55 8.11
N ILE A 86 6.41 1.41 8.65
CA ILE A 86 7.83 1.22 9.02
C ILE A 86 8.73 1.36 7.79
N MET A 87 8.38 0.71 6.69
CA MET A 87 9.11 0.84 5.42
C MET A 87 9.11 2.27 4.91
N PHE A 88 7.97 2.96 4.96
CA PHE A 88 7.90 4.34 4.49
C PHE A 88 8.81 5.26 5.32
N GLU A 89 8.74 5.18 6.65
CA GLU A 89 9.58 5.99 7.55
C GLU A 89 11.08 5.68 7.39
N MET A 90 11.44 4.42 7.13
CA MET A 90 12.83 4.02 6.99
C MET A 90 13.44 4.36 5.62
N GLN A 91 12.65 4.35 4.54
CA GLN A 91 13.14 4.50 3.17
C GLN A 91 12.78 5.84 2.51
N ASN A 92 11.66 6.47 2.88
CA ASN A 92 11.26 7.74 2.28
C ASN A 92 11.72 8.92 3.13
N ILE A 93 12.64 9.71 2.59
CA ILE A 93 13.18 10.89 3.25
C ILE A 93 12.52 12.13 2.71
N ASN A 94 11.87 12.89 3.59
CA ASN A 94 11.30 14.18 3.26
C ASN A 94 12.15 15.31 3.86
N ILE A 95 12.71 16.17 3.01
CA ILE A 95 13.51 17.31 3.45
C ILE A 95 12.79 18.60 3.11
N SER A 96 12.26 19.22 4.16
CA SER A 96 11.52 20.48 4.09
C SER A 96 12.29 21.61 3.40
N LYS A 97 13.62 21.63 3.52
CA LYS A 97 14.50 22.64 2.90
C LYS A 97 14.46 22.62 1.37
N TYR A 98 14.23 21.45 0.77
CA TYR A 98 14.27 21.27 -0.68
C TYR A 98 12.87 21.02 -1.28
N ASP A 99 11.84 20.91 -0.45
CA ASP A 99 10.49 20.47 -0.86
C ASP A 99 10.54 19.19 -1.72
N THR A 100 11.50 18.32 -1.42
CA THR A 100 11.74 17.08 -2.15
C THR A 100 11.67 15.88 -1.22
N SER A 101 10.95 14.86 -1.66
CA SER A 101 11.03 13.52 -1.11
C SER A 101 12.00 12.69 -1.94
N ILE A 102 12.86 11.90 -1.29
CA ILE A 102 13.78 10.97 -1.92
C ILE A 102 13.48 9.57 -1.38
N LEU A 103 13.23 8.62 -2.29
CA LEU A 103 13.07 7.21 -1.93
C LEU A 103 14.43 6.52 -1.94
N LEU A 104 14.88 6.06 -0.78
CA LEU A 104 16.08 5.24 -0.68
C LEU A 104 15.77 3.78 -1.03
N PRO A 105 16.65 3.11 -1.78
CA PRO A 105 16.50 1.68 -2.02
C PRO A 105 16.72 0.87 -0.74
N PHE A 106 15.98 -0.22 -0.56
CA PHE A 106 16.22 -1.17 0.55
C PHE A 106 17.66 -1.69 0.55
N LYS A 107 18.19 -1.95 -0.65
CA LYS A 107 19.58 -2.32 -0.86
C LYS A 107 20.32 -1.12 -1.46
N MET A 108 21.04 -0.41 -0.61
CA MET A 108 21.86 0.71 -1.02
C MET A 108 23.15 0.22 -1.70
N ASN A 109 23.64 0.92 -2.73
CA ASN A 109 24.96 0.63 -3.31
C ASN A 109 26.10 1.02 -2.33
N SER A 110 27.35 0.79 -2.71
CA SER A 110 28.52 1.13 -1.87
C SER A 110 28.60 2.63 -1.57
N ASP A 111 28.32 3.44 -2.59
CA ASP A 111 28.59 4.87 -2.56
C ASP A 111 27.55 5.60 -1.72
N LEU A 112 26.26 5.27 -1.89
CA LEU A 112 25.18 5.74 -1.03
C LEU A 112 25.37 5.32 0.42
N ARG A 113 25.81 4.06 0.67
CA ARG A 113 26.14 3.61 2.03
C ARG A 113 27.29 4.42 2.63
N TYR A 114 28.34 4.67 1.85
CA TYR A 114 29.47 5.46 2.30
C TYR A 114 29.05 6.91 2.61
N MET A 115 28.26 7.54 1.74
CA MET A 115 27.76 8.90 1.95
C MET A 115 26.94 9.01 3.23
N ILE A 116 26.00 8.08 3.46
CA ILE A 116 25.14 8.04 4.64
C ILE A 116 25.96 7.76 5.91
N ALA A 117 26.89 6.80 5.87
CA ALA A 117 27.73 6.48 7.01
C ALA A 117 28.64 7.66 7.41
N LYS A 118 29.20 8.37 6.43
CA LYS A 118 30.07 9.52 6.66
C LYS A 118 29.35 10.71 7.29
N THR A 119 28.07 10.88 7.02
CA THR A 119 27.24 11.98 7.58
C THR A 119 26.39 11.53 8.77
N GLY A 120 26.49 10.27 9.17
CA GLY A 120 25.79 9.65 10.29
C GLY A 120 24.33 9.24 10.00
N ASN A 121 23.64 9.96 9.13
CA ASN A 121 22.31 9.60 8.66
C ASN A 121 22.04 10.14 7.24
N ALA A 122 20.95 9.69 6.64
CA ALA A 122 20.62 10.01 5.26
C ALA A 122 20.06 11.44 5.06
N ASN A 123 19.39 12.02 6.06
CA ASN A 123 19.00 13.43 6.04
C ASN A 123 20.24 14.34 5.92
N ASN A 124 21.27 14.06 6.73
CA ASN A 124 22.53 14.78 6.72
C ASN A 124 23.30 14.54 5.42
N ALA A 125 23.21 13.35 4.83
CA ALA A 125 23.82 13.05 3.54
C ALA A 125 23.27 13.99 2.46
N ILE A 126 21.95 14.14 2.39
CA ILE A 126 21.31 15.03 1.41
C ILE A 126 21.61 16.50 1.70
N LEU A 127 21.68 16.90 2.98
CA LEU A 127 22.07 18.27 3.34
C LEU A 127 23.53 18.59 2.98
N THR A 128 24.42 17.59 2.99
CA THR A 128 25.87 17.75 2.74
C THR A 128 26.23 17.65 1.26
N TYR A 129 25.74 16.62 0.57
CA TYR A 129 26.08 16.34 -0.84
C TYR A 129 25.07 16.92 -1.84
N GLY A 130 23.89 17.33 -1.34
CA GLY A 130 22.78 17.80 -2.18
C GLY A 130 21.88 16.65 -2.65
N PRO A 131 20.60 16.94 -2.97
CA PRO A 131 19.62 15.93 -3.38
C PRO A 131 19.98 15.27 -4.72
N GLU A 132 20.56 16.02 -5.67
CA GLU A 132 20.89 15.51 -7.00
C GLU A 132 22.01 14.45 -6.98
N GLU A 133 23.05 14.64 -6.17
CA GLU A 133 24.14 13.65 -6.08
C GLU A 133 23.65 12.35 -5.42
N ILE A 134 22.76 12.47 -4.43
CA ILE A 134 22.10 11.32 -3.81
C ILE A 134 21.21 10.58 -4.83
N ARG A 135 20.39 11.31 -5.60
CA ARG A 135 19.58 10.73 -6.69
C ARG A 135 20.43 10.04 -7.73
N LYS A 136 21.55 10.64 -8.12
CA LYS A 136 22.50 10.05 -9.07
C LYS A 136 23.05 8.73 -8.55
N SER A 137 23.49 8.69 -7.30
CA SER A 137 23.98 7.46 -6.68
C SER A 137 22.89 6.39 -6.54
N ILE A 138 21.65 6.77 -6.22
CA ILE A 138 20.51 5.83 -6.23
C ILE A 138 20.32 5.24 -7.65
N ASN A 139 20.37 6.10 -8.67
CA ASN A 139 20.13 5.72 -10.06
C ASN A 139 21.26 4.91 -10.71
N GLU A 140 22.44 4.83 -10.08
CA GLU A 140 23.51 3.91 -10.50
C GLU A 140 23.10 2.44 -10.31
N SER A 141 22.25 2.14 -9.33
CA SER A 141 21.63 0.81 -9.16
C SER A 141 20.13 0.83 -9.45
N LYS A 142 19.80 1.00 -10.74
CA LYS A 142 18.40 1.03 -11.22
C LYS A 142 17.56 -0.18 -10.76
N PHE A 143 18.18 -1.35 -10.64
CA PHE A 143 17.49 -2.54 -10.19
C PHE A 143 17.05 -2.45 -8.71
N ASP A 144 17.91 -1.94 -7.84
CA ASP A 144 17.61 -1.89 -6.40
C ASP A 144 16.50 -0.88 -6.08
N ILE A 145 16.46 0.25 -6.79
CA ILE A 145 15.37 1.22 -6.66
C ILE A 145 14.07 0.68 -7.26
N ALA A 146 14.10 0.05 -8.45
CA ALA A 146 12.92 -0.57 -9.05
C ALA A 146 12.34 -1.69 -8.17
N LEU A 147 13.20 -2.51 -7.57
CA LEU A 147 12.78 -3.54 -6.62
C LEU A 147 12.11 -2.91 -5.39
N THR A 148 12.66 -1.81 -4.87
CA THR A 148 12.08 -1.07 -3.75
C THR A 148 10.69 -0.55 -4.09
N GLU A 149 10.55 0.09 -5.25
CA GLU A 149 9.26 0.56 -5.78
C GLU A 149 8.24 -0.57 -5.91
N ILE A 150 8.63 -1.72 -6.48
CA ILE A 150 7.77 -2.90 -6.60
C ILE A 150 7.31 -3.38 -5.22
N ILE A 151 8.22 -3.46 -4.25
CA ILE A 151 7.88 -3.89 -2.89
C ILE A 151 6.88 -2.92 -2.26
N PHE A 152 7.08 -1.60 -2.41
CA PHE A 152 6.12 -0.60 -1.94
C PHE A 152 4.76 -0.75 -2.62
N MET A 153 4.72 -0.92 -3.95
CA MET A 153 3.48 -1.09 -4.71
C MET A 153 2.73 -2.36 -4.32
N VAL A 154 3.43 -3.49 -4.17
CA VAL A 154 2.83 -4.76 -3.74
C VAL A 154 2.30 -4.65 -2.31
N THR A 155 3.09 -4.09 -1.40
CA THR A 155 2.67 -3.91 0.00
C THR A 155 1.45 -3.00 0.09
N TYR A 156 1.46 -1.88 -0.65
CA TYR A 156 0.32 -0.98 -0.75
C TYR A 156 -0.92 -1.70 -1.28
N SER A 157 -0.79 -2.45 -2.37
CA SER A 157 -1.91 -3.21 -2.95
C SER A 157 -2.48 -4.25 -1.98
N LEU A 158 -1.62 -4.96 -1.23
CA LEU A 158 -2.02 -5.95 -0.24
C LEU A 158 -2.85 -5.35 0.90
N ILE A 159 -2.56 -4.12 1.32
CA ILE A 159 -3.36 -3.41 2.34
C ILE A 159 -4.81 -3.31 1.87
N PHE A 160 -5.05 -2.85 0.63
CA PHE A 160 -6.41 -2.72 0.10
C PHE A 160 -7.07 -4.06 -0.14
N GLU A 161 -6.32 -5.04 -0.64
CA GLU A 161 -6.84 -6.40 -0.88
C GLU A 161 -7.32 -7.06 0.41
N PHE A 162 -6.50 -7.05 1.46
CA PHE A 162 -6.88 -7.63 2.75
C PHE A 162 -8.08 -6.92 3.37
N LEU A 163 -8.13 -5.59 3.27
CA LEU A 163 -9.26 -4.82 3.74
C LEU A 163 -10.54 -5.14 2.96
N THR A 164 -10.46 -5.20 1.63
CA THR A 164 -11.56 -5.53 0.73
C THR A 164 -12.10 -6.94 1.02
N LEU A 165 -11.21 -7.93 1.11
CA LEU A 165 -11.58 -9.31 1.43
C LEU A 165 -12.25 -9.41 2.81
N SER A 166 -11.73 -8.70 3.83
CA SER A 166 -12.33 -8.66 5.15
C SER A 166 -13.80 -8.21 5.09
N PHE A 167 -14.07 -7.10 4.39
CA PHE A 167 -15.44 -6.62 4.18
C PHE A 167 -16.28 -7.58 3.35
N CYS A 168 -15.73 -8.20 2.31
CA CYS A 168 -16.42 -9.20 1.51
C CYS A 168 -16.93 -10.35 2.37
N PHE A 169 -16.10 -10.92 3.24
CA PHE A 169 -16.51 -11.99 4.15
C PHE A 169 -17.55 -11.53 5.18
N PHE A 170 -17.41 -10.33 5.75
CA PHE A 170 -18.40 -9.83 6.70
C PHE A 170 -19.77 -9.54 6.07
N SER A 171 -19.79 -9.08 4.81
CA SER A 171 -21.04 -8.75 4.09
C SER A 171 -21.95 -9.95 3.80
N VAL A 172 -21.43 -11.18 3.89
CA VAL A 172 -22.20 -12.39 3.57
C VAL A 172 -23.34 -12.66 4.56
N LYS A 173 -23.21 -12.22 5.83
CA LYS A 173 -24.25 -12.44 6.86
C LYS A 173 -25.57 -11.76 6.54
N ASP A 174 -25.50 -10.58 5.92
CA ASP A 174 -26.63 -9.66 5.82
C ASP A 174 -27.60 -9.99 4.68
N ASN A 175 -27.52 -11.19 4.09
CA ASN A 175 -28.42 -11.65 3.04
C ASN A 175 -29.32 -12.83 3.48
N LYS A 176 -29.46 -13.07 4.80
CA LYS A 176 -30.53 -13.89 5.38
C LYS A 176 -31.49 -12.97 6.13
#